data_AF-A0A972CUP3-F1
#
_entry.id   AF-A0A972CUP3-F1
#
_cell.length_a   1.000
_cell.length_b   1.000
_cell.length_c   1.000
_cell.angle_alpha   90.00
_cell.angle_beta   90.00
_cell.angle_gamma   90.00
#
_symmetry.space_group_name_H-M   'P 1'
#
loop_
_entity.id
_entity.type
_entity.pdbx_description
1 polymer ?
#
loop_
_entity_poly.entity_id
_entity_poly.type
_entity_poly.pdbx_seq_one_letter_code
_entity_poly.pdbx_strand_id
1 'polypeptide(L)' 'MVLKNTVNLGNINQMELSHLKEIASLHQNMAAKYDFYANQCQDPQIKQLFKQSAQDAKTTAMNLINSLK' A
#
# COMPACT_ATOMS: atom_id res chain seq x y z
N MET A 1 -8.68 0.65 -3.07
CA MET A 1 -8.81 2.11 -2.91
C MET A 1 -7.44 2.63 -2.54
N VAL A 2 -6.88 3.57 -3.31
CA VAL A 2 -5.55 4.15 -3.04
C VAL A 2 -5.68 5.33 -2.10
N LEU A 3 -4.88 5.36 -1.03
CA LEU A 3 -4.79 6.54 -0.16
C LEU A 3 -3.81 7.52 -0.81
N LYS A 4 -4.33 8.50 -1.56
CA LYS A 4 -3.51 9.46 -2.34
C LYS A 4 -2.88 10.56 -1.51
N ASN A 5 -3.45 10.87 -0.33
CA ASN A 5 -3.00 11.93 0.55
C ASN A 5 -2.86 11.39 1.98
N THR A 6 -2.02 12.04 2.79
CA THR A 6 -1.98 11.79 4.24
C THR A 6 -3.31 12.18 4.88
N VAL A 7 -3.66 11.51 5.96
CA VAL A 7 -4.83 11.78 6.79
C VAL A 7 -4.38 12.16 8.20
N ASN A 8 -5.16 13.00 8.88
CA ASN A 8 -4.87 13.35 10.27
C ASN A 8 -5.41 12.23 11.18
N LEU A 9 -4.52 11.50 11.85
CA LEU A 9 -4.84 10.37 12.73
C LEU A 9 -4.64 10.72 14.22
N GLY A 10 -5.11 11.89 14.64
CA GLY A 10 -5.08 12.30 16.05
C GLY A 10 -5.91 11.40 16.96
N ASN A 11 -5.49 11.26 18.22
CA ASN A 11 -6.18 10.54 19.30
C ASN A 11 -6.41 9.02 19.07
N ILE A 12 -5.55 8.36 18.30
CA ILE A 12 -5.56 6.89 18.21
C ILE A 12 -4.94 6.25 19.45
N ASN A 13 -5.53 5.14 19.91
CA ASN A 13 -4.99 4.34 21.00
C ASN A 13 -3.87 3.38 20.49
N GLN A 14 -3.19 2.71 21.41
CA GLN A 14 -2.07 1.82 21.08
C GLN A 14 -2.46 0.63 20.19
N MET A 15 -3.69 0.11 20.33
CA MET A 15 -4.20 -0.99 19.52
C MET A 15 -4.48 -0.50 18.09
N GLU A 16 -5.12 0.65 17.93
CA GLU A 16 -5.38 1.28 16.63
C GLU A 16 -4.09 1.63 15.91
N LEU A 17 -3.09 2.19 16.61
CA LEU A 17 -1.76 2.43 16.07
C LEU A 17 -1.11 1.13 15.55
N SER A 18 -1.26 0.03 16.30
CA SER A 18 -0.72 -1.26 15.90
C SER A 18 -1.40 -1.81 14.64
N HIS A 19 -2.73 -1.72 14.57
CA HIS A 19 -3.48 -2.09 13.37
C HIS A 19 -3.09 -1.25 12.15
N LEU A 20 -2.90 0.07 12.31
CA LEU A 20 -2.51 0.96 11.21
C LEU A 20 -1.10 0.64 10.69
N LYS A 21 -0.16 0.28 11.58
CA LYS A 21 1.17 -0.20 11.20
C LYS A 21 1.12 -1.54 10.46
N GLU A 22 0.27 -2.46 10.90
CA GLU A 22 0.06 -3.73 10.23
C GLU A 22 -0.53 -3.51 8.82
N ILE A 23 -1.56 -2.67 8.70
CA ILE A 23 -2.15 -2.31 7.40
C ILE A 23 -1.08 -1.73 6.47
N ALA A 24 -0.24 -0.81 6.94
CA ALA A 24 0.85 -0.26 6.12
C ALA A 24 1.82 -1.36 5.66
N SER A 25 2.17 -2.29 6.54
CA SER A 25 3.07 -3.42 6.24
C SER A 25 2.45 -4.41 5.24
N LEU A 26 1.15 -4.68 5.35
CA LEU A 26 0.40 -5.49 4.40
C LEU A 26 0.42 -4.85 3.00
N HIS A 27 0.24 -3.53 2.90
CA HIS A 27 0.34 -2.82 1.63
C HIS A 27 1.76 -2.85 1.03
N GLN A 28 2.82 -2.83 1.85
CA GLN A 28 4.19 -3.06 1.37
C GLN A 28 4.37 -4.48 0.80
N ASN A 29 3.83 -5.50 1.48
CA ASN A 29 3.84 -6.88 0.98
C ASN A 29 3.07 -7.03 -0.34
N MET A 30 1.90 -6.40 -0.43
CA MET A 30 1.10 -6.36 -1.65
C MET A 30 1.86 -5.73 -2.81
N ALA A 31 2.53 -4.60 -2.58
CA ALA A 31 3.34 -3.94 -3.62
C ALA A 31 4.42 -4.89 -4.17
N ALA A 32 5.18 -5.55 -3.29
CA ALA A 32 6.20 -6.51 -3.70
C ALA A 32 5.62 -7.70 -4.48
N LYS A 33 4.46 -8.24 -4.07
CA LYS A 33 3.78 -9.32 -4.78
C LYS A 33 3.28 -8.89 -6.15
N TYR A 34 2.67 -7.72 -6.26
CA TYR A 34 2.22 -7.19 -7.54
C TYR A 34 3.38 -6.93 -8.49
N ASP A 35 4.50 -6.39 -8.02
CA ASP A 35 5.71 -6.24 -8.83
C ASP A 35 6.24 -7.60 -9.30
N PHE A 36 6.27 -8.60 -8.41
CA PHE A 36 6.63 -9.97 -8.77
C PHE A 36 5.69 -10.53 -9.86
N TYR A 37 4.38 -10.41 -9.69
CA TYR A 37 3.40 -10.88 -10.69
C TYR A 37 3.52 -10.13 -12.02
N ALA A 38 3.76 -8.82 -11.99
CA ALA A 38 3.98 -8.02 -13.20
C ALA A 38 5.21 -8.50 -14.00
N ASN A 39 6.26 -8.95 -13.31
CA ASN A 39 7.47 -9.46 -13.95
C ASN A 39 7.26 -10.83 -14.60
N GLN A 40 6.41 -11.67 -14.00
CA GLN A 40 6.09 -13.00 -14.52
C GLN A 40 4.94 -13.01 -15.56
N CYS A 41 4.18 -11.91 -15.67
CA CYS A 41 3.03 -11.82 -16.56
C CYS A 41 3.44 -11.50 -18.01
N GLN A 42 2.92 -12.28 -18.95
CA GLN A 42 3.12 -12.08 -20.39
C GLN A 42 2.04 -11.20 -21.02
N ASP A 43 0.81 -11.25 -20.49
CA ASP A 43 -0.30 -10.43 -20.98
C ASP A 43 -0.03 -8.94 -20.69
N PRO A 44 0.03 -8.07 -21.71
CA PRO A 44 0.36 -6.65 -21.50
C PRO A 44 -0.64 -5.88 -20.63
N GLN A 45 -1.93 -6.20 -20.73
CA GLN A 45 -2.97 -5.50 -19.98
C GLN A 45 -2.93 -5.89 -18.50
N ILE A 46 -2.82 -7.18 -18.20
CA ILE A 46 -2.70 -7.69 -16.84
C ILE A 46 -1.37 -7.24 -16.21
N LYS A 47 -0.28 -7.24 -16.98
CA LYS A 47 1.01 -6.71 -16.53
C LYS A 47 0.91 -5.24 -16.12
N GLN A 48 0.24 -4.41 -16.93
CA GLN A 48 0.03 -3.01 -16.60
C GLN A 48 -0.86 -2.84 -15.36
N LEU A 49 -1.89 -3.67 -15.21
CA LEU A 49 -2.74 -3.69 -14.02
C LEU A 49 -1.93 -4.00 -12.76
N PHE A 50 -1.06 -5.01 -12.79
CA PHE A 50 -0.19 -5.33 -11.66
C PHE A 50 0.78 -4.21 -11.32
N LYS A 51 1.42 -3.58 -12.32
CA LYS A 51 2.28 -2.41 -12.10
C LYS A 51 1.54 -1.26 -11.43
N GLN A 52 0.33 -0.94 -11.90
CA GLN A 52 -0.49 0.09 -11.28
C GLN A 52 -0.86 -0.29 -9.85
N SER A 53 -1.24 -1.55 -9.62
CA SER A 53 -1.60 -2.05 -8.28
C SER A 53 -0.43 -1.99 -7.31
N ALA A 54 0.80 -2.29 -7.77
CA ALA A 54 2.01 -2.16 -6.98
C ALA A 54 2.24 -0.71 -6.55
N GLN A 55 2.11 0.23 -7.50
CA GLN A 55 2.27 1.66 -7.24
C GLN A 55 1.19 2.20 -6.28
N ASP A 56 -0.05 1.78 -6.44
CA ASP A 56 -1.16 2.18 -5.57
C ASP A 56 -0.97 1.65 -4.14
N ALA A 57 -0.53 0.40 -4.00
CA ALA A 57 -0.23 -0.20 -2.69
C ALA A 57 0.94 0.52 -2.01
N LYS A 58 2.02 0.80 -2.74
CA LYS A 58 3.17 1.55 -2.23
C LYS A 58 2.77 2.96 -1.78
N THR A 59 1.98 3.66 -2.60
CA THR A 59 1.46 5.00 -2.28
C THR A 59 0.62 4.98 -1.01
N THR A 60 -0.26 3.98 -0.89
CA THR A 60 -1.12 3.81 0.29
C THR A 60 -0.29 3.57 1.55
N ALA A 61 0.70 2.67 1.50
CA ALA A 61 1.59 2.42 2.64
C ALA A 61 2.36 3.68 3.06
N MET A 62 2.96 4.41 2.10
CA MET A 62 3.72 5.62 2.39
C MET A 62 2.85 6.72 3.02
N ASN A 63 1.66 6.95 2.45
CA ASN A 63 0.76 7.97 2.98
C ASN A 63 0.19 7.59 4.33
N LEU A 64 -0.08 6.30 4.59
CA LEU A 64 -0.48 5.83 5.91
C LEU A 64 0.64 6.02 6.94
N ILE A 65 1.88 5.65 6.61
CA ILE A 65 3.04 5.87 7.49
C ILE A 65 3.24 7.36 7.78
N ASN A 66 3.12 8.21 6.76
CA ASN A 66 3.25 9.66 6.92
C ASN A 66 2.11 10.27 7.74
N SER A 67 0.94 9.63 7.76
CA SER A 67 -0.21 10.03 8.58
C SER A 67 -0.03 9.69 10.07
N LEU A 68 0.96 8.83 10.40
CA LEU A 68 1.31 8.42 11.75
C LEU A 68 2.53 9.19 12.33
N LYS A 69 3.10 10.12 11.56
CA LYS A 69 4.18 11.02 12.00
C LYS A 69 3.60 12.28 12.61
#